data_AF-A0A6J5WRH4-F1
#
_entry.id   AF-A0A6J5WRH4-F1
#
_cell.length_a   1.000
_cell.length_b   1.000
_cell.length_c   1.000
_cell.angle_alpha   90.00
_cell.angle_beta   90.00
_cell.angle_gamma   90.00
#
_symmetry.space_group_name_H-M   'P 1'
#
loop_
_entity.id
_entity.type
_entity.pdbx_description
1 polymer ?
#
loop_
_entity_poly.entity_id
_entity_poly.type
_entity_poly.pdbx_seq_one_letter_code
_entity_poly.pdbx_strand_id
1 'polypeptide(L)'
;MKCHESKKLTLAQVGQFANCLVEARNELQHKADVIQRKFTITKALLFKADRSSFDRLRQQICKLELEQKRLEEDASVYNWLQQQLKLSPAYNKMLEISACMELKAKSREQVESTDVEYSEISFEELLAQEKKDSFWQKNRKSRSCSS
;
A
#
# COMPACT_ATOMS: atom_id res chain seq x y z
N MET A 1 -21.73 -27.88 24.66
CA MET A 1 -20.76 -27.21 23.76
C MET A 1 -19.82 -26.37 24.62
N LYS A 2 -18.53 -26.74 24.67
CA LYS A 2 -17.52 -25.95 25.40
C LYS A 2 -17.23 -24.71 24.56
N CYS A 3 -17.74 -23.55 24.98
CA CYS A 3 -17.27 -22.27 24.45
C CYS A 3 -15.78 -22.18 24.74
N HIS A 4 -14.96 -22.25 23.70
CA HIS A 4 -13.54 -21.94 23.80
C HIS A 4 -13.42 -20.56 24.46
N GLU A 5 -12.64 -20.48 25.54
CA GLU A 5 -12.14 -19.21 26.06
C GLU A 5 -11.74 -18.33 24.89
N SER A 6 -12.28 -17.12 24.86
CA SER A 6 -12.18 -16.15 23.79
C SER A 6 -10.71 -15.87 23.47
N LYS A 7 -10.13 -16.66 22.56
CA LYS A 7 -8.79 -16.44 22.02
C LYS A 7 -8.79 -15.08 21.33
N LYS A 8 -8.22 -14.10 22.01
CA LYS A 8 -8.05 -12.75 21.47
C LYS A 8 -7.23 -12.84 20.17
N LEU A 9 -7.67 -12.11 19.15
CA LEU A 9 -6.96 -12.00 17.87
C LEU A 9 -5.52 -11.52 18.12
N THR A 10 -4.55 -12.20 17.53
CA THR A 10 -3.15 -11.74 17.55
C THR A 10 -2.90 -10.67 16.49
N LEU A 11 -1.86 -9.86 16.67
CA LEU A 11 -1.48 -8.84 15.68
C LEU A 11 -1.17 -9.45 14.30
N ALA A 12 -0.53 -10.61 14.26
CA ALA A 12 -0.23 -11.31 13.00
C ALA A 12 -1.52 -11.75 12.27
N GLN A 13 -2.51 -12.25 13.01
CA GLN A 13 -3.81 -12.63 12.45
C GLN A 13 -4.57 -11.42 11.91
N VAL A 14 -4.52 -10.28 12.61
CA VAL A 14 -5.10 -9.01 12.14
C VAL A 14 -4.44 -8.56 10.84
N GLY A 15 -3.10 -8.64 10.75
CA GLY A 15 -2.36 -8.30 9.54
C GLY A 15 -2.72 -9.19 8.34
N GLN A 16 -2.75 -10.51 8.55
CA GLN A 16 -3.17 -11.46 7.51
C GLN A 16 -4.61 -11.18 7.05
N PHE A 17 -5.53 -10.99 7.99
CA PHE A 17 -6.92 -10.70 7.67
C PHE A 17 -7.08 -9.37 6.92
N ALA A 18 -6.30 -8.34 7.28
CA ALA A 18 -6.29 -7.07 6.55
C ALA A 18 -5.82 -7.25 5.10
N ASN A 19 -4.80 -8.07 4.85
CA ASN A 19 -4.37 -8.40 3.49
C ASN A 19 -5.46 -9.13 2.71
N CYS A 20 -6.13 -10.11 3.33
CA CYS A 20 -7.27 -10.78 2.70
C CYS A 20 -8.41 -9.81 2.34
N LEU A 21 -8.68 -8.81 3.18
CA LEU A 21 -9.67 -7.77 2.85
C LEU A 21 -9.22 -6.93 1.64
N VAL A 22 -7.94 -6.62 1.51
CA VAL A 22 -7.42 -5.90 0.33
C VAL A 22 -7.62 -6.72 -0.95
N GLU A 23 -7.31 -8.01 -0.91
CA GLU A 23 -7.54 -8.93 -2.04
C GLU A 23 -9.03 -9.02 -2.37
N ALA A 24 -9.89 -9.25 -1.37
CA ALA A 24 -11.33 -9.31 -1.54
C ALA A 24 -11.89 -8.02 -2.17
N ARG A 25 -11.45 -6.85 -1.72
CA ARG A 25 -11.82 -5.57 -2.32
C ARG A 25 -11.44 -5.51 -3.80
N ASN A 26 -10.23 -5.93 -4.15
CA ASN A 26 -9.77 -5.92 -5.54
C ASN A 26 -10.61 -6.87 -6.41
N GLU A 27 -10.96 -8.05 -5.91
CA GLU A 27 -11.85 -8.98 -6.61
C GLU A 27 -13.27 -8.44 -6.78
N LEU A 28 -13.84 -7.83 -5.73
CA LEU A 28 -15.16 -7.19 -5.80
C LEU A 28 -15.18 -6.06 -6.82
N GLN A 29 -14.16 -5.20 -6.82
CA GLN A 29 -14.02 -4.12 -7.80
C GLN A 29 -13.90 -4.68 -9.22
N HIS A 30 -13.06 -5.69 -9.43
CA HIS A 30 -12.92 -6.33 -10.74
C HIS A 30 -14.24 -6.93 -11.23
N LYS A 31 -14.99 -7.61 -10.35
CA LYS A 31 -16.33 -8.13 -10.68
C LYS A 31 -17.30 -7.00 -11.05
N ALA A 32 -17.31 -5.90 -10.29
CA ALA A 32 -18.15 -4.74 -10.58
C ALA A 32 -17.85 -4.17 -11.97
N ASP A 33 -16.57 -3.99 -12.30
CA ASP A 33 -16.15 -3.46 -13.60
C ASP A 33 -16.56 -4.39 -14.75
N VAL A 34 -16.42 -5.71 -14.58
CA VAL A 34 -16.82 -6.70 -15.58
C VAL A 34 -18.33 -6.68 -15.81
N ILE A 35 -19.13 -6.67 -14.73
CA ILE A 35 -20.58 -6.60 -14.81
C ILE A 35 -21.00 -5.29 -15.50
N GLN A 36 -20.43 -4.16 -15.10
CA GLN A 36 -20.74 -2.85 -15.68
C GLN A 36 -20.44 -2.80 -17.18
N ARG A 37 -19.25 -3.28 -17.60
CA ARG A 37 -18.89 -3.35 -19.03
C ARG A 37 -19.87 -4.22 -19.81
N LYS A 38 -20.22 -5.40 -19.29
CA LYS A 38 -21.20 -6.29 -19.92
C LYS A 38 -22.58 -5.63 -20.03
N PHE A 39 -23.03 -4.92 -18.99
CA PHE A 39 -24.28 -4.16 -19.03
C PHE A 39 -24.28 -3.10 -20.11
N THR A 40 -23.23 -2.27 -20.15
CA THR A 40 -23.10 -1.19 -21.14
C THR A 40 -23.15 -1.74 -22.56
N ILE A 41 -22.36 -2.79 -22.84
CA ILE A 41 -22.33 -3.42 -24.16
C ILE A 41 -23.70 -4.04 -24.50
N THR A 42 -24.28 -4.83 -23.59
CA THR A 42 -25.54 -5.53 -23.84
C THR A 42 -26.71 -4.56 -24.02
N LYS A 43 -26.77 -3.47 -23.24
CA LYS A 43 -27.77 -2.41 -23.43
C LYS A 43 -27.62 -1.71 -24.77
N ALA A 44 -26.38 -1.40 -25.18
CA ALA A 44 -26.13 -0.80 -26.49
C ALA A 44 -26.54 -1.71 -27.64
N LEU A 45 -26.28 -3.03 -27.52
CA LEU A 45 -26.74 -4.04 -28.47
C LEU A 45 -28.27 -4.15 -28.49
N LEU A 46 -28.92 -4.15 -27.32
CA LEU A 46 -30.37 -4.22 -27.21
C LEU A 46 -31.07 -3.06 -27.91
N PHE A 47 -30.50 -1.84 -27.83
CA PHE A 47 -31.05 -0.67 -28.50
C PHE A 47 -31.06 -0.79 -30.04
N LYS A 48 -30.16 -1.61 -30.60
CA LYS A 48 -30.06 -1.86 -32.05
C LYS A 48 -30.58 -3.24 -32.46
N ALA A 49 -31.20 -3.97 -31.52
CA ALA A 49 -31.59 -5.35 -31.75
C ALA A 49 -32.82 -5.47 -32.66
N ASP A 50 -32.79 -6.47 -33.53
CA ASP A 50 -33.94 -6.93 -34.29
C ASP A 50 -34.83 -7.87 -33.43
N ARG A 51 -36.00 -8.24 -33.93
CA ARG A 51 -36.92 -9.13 -33.19
C ARG A 51 -36.30 -10.47 -32.81
N SER A 52 -35.35 -10.99 -33.59
CA SER A 52 -34.78 -12.32 -33.35
C SER A 52 -33.77 -12.35 -32.19
N SER A 53 -33.04 -11.25 -31.96
CA SER A 53 -32.00 -11.16 -30.93
C SER A 53 -32.46 -10.48 -29.63
N PHE A 54 -33.59 -9.76 -29.67
CA PHE A 54 -34.11 -8.96 -28.57
C PHE A 54 -34.31 -9.77 -27.27
N ASP A 55 -35.04 -10.88 -27.33
CA ASP A 55 -35.36 -11.68 -26.14
C ASP A 55 -34.11 -12.26 -25.49
N ARG A 56 -33.15 -12.72 -26.30
CA ARG A 56 -31.86 -13.21 -25.81
C ARG A 56 -31.08 -12.10 -25.09
N LEU A 57 -31.02 -10.90 -25.66
CA LEU A 57 -30.32 -9.77 -25.04
C LEU A 57 -30.99 -9.32 -23.74
N ARG A 58 -32.33 -9.32 -23.69
CA ARG A 58 -33.07 -9.07 -22.44
C ARG A 58 -32.74 -10.09 -21.36
N GLN A 59 -32.72 -11.38 -21.70
CA GLN A 59 -32.33 -12.41 -20.74
C GLN A 59 -30.90 -12.25 -20.23
N GLN A 60 -29.97 -11.82 -21.08
CA GLN A 60 -28.59 -11.52 -20.67
C GLN A 60 -28.56 -10.36 -19.67
N ILE A 61 -29.33 -9.30 -19.89
CA ILE A 61 -29.44 -8.17 -18.95
C ILE A 61 -30.01 -8.65 -17.61
N CYS A 62 -31.10 -9.43 -17.59
CA CYS A 62 -31.66 -9.94 -16.35
C CYS A 62 -30.67 -10.83 -15.57
N LYS A 63 -29.84 -11.62 -16.26
CA LYS A 63 -28.77 -12.39 -15.61
C LYS A 63 -27.72 -11.49 -14.98
N LEU A 64 -27.31 -10.43 -15.68
CA LEU A 64 -26.36 -9.45 -15.15
C LEU A 64 -26.93 -8.68 -13.94
N GLU A 65 -28.24 -8.38 -13.93
CA GLU A 65 -28.92 -7.77 -12.76
C GLU A 65 -28.87 -8.69 -11.54
N LEU A 66 -29.00 -10.00 -11.73
CA LEU A 66 -28.89 -10.97 -10.65
C LEU A 66 -27.44 -11.12 -10.16
N GLU A 67 -26.45 -11.12 -11.07
CA GLU A 67 -25.03 -11.07 -10.70
C GLU A 67 -24.69 -9.81 -9.91
N GLN A 68 -25.24 -8.65 -10.31
CA GLN A 68 -25.05 -7.38 -9.61
C GLN A 68 -25.61 -7.43 -8.18
N LYS A 69 -26.82 -7.98 -7.98
CA LYS A 69 -27.39 -8.14 -6.64
C LYS A 69 -26.54 -9.01 -5.72
N ARG A 70 -26.02 -10.13 -6.24
CA ARG A 70 -25.11 -11.00 -5.47
C ARG A 70 -23.81 -10.27 -5.11
N LEU A 71 -23.29 -9.45 -6.02
CA LEU A 71 -22.11 -8.64 -5.75
C LEU A 71 -22.37 -7.59 -4.65
N GLU A 72 -23.57 -7.01 -4.61
CA GLU A 72 -23.99 -6.08 -3.54
C GLU A 72 -24.08 -6.76 -2.17
N GLU A 73 -24.54 -8.01 -2.12
CA GLU A 73 -24.52 -8.84 -0.91
C GLU A 73 -23.08 -9.10 -0.45
N ASP A 74 -22.20 -9.55 -1.35
CA ASP A 74 -20.79 -9.78 -1.04
C ASP A 74 -20.09 -8.50 -0.55
N ALA A 75 -20.39 -7.35 -1.18
CA ALA A 75 -19.86 -6.04 -0.77
C ALA A 75 -20.38 -5.62 0.61
N SER A 76 -21.63 -5.95 0.95
CA SER A 76 -22.21 -5.68 2.27
C SER A 76 -21.51 -6.49 3.35
N VAL A 77 -21.23 -7.77 3.09
CA VAL A 77 -20.45 -8.63 4.00
C VAL A 77 -19.02 -8.09 4.17
N TYR A 78 -18.36 -7.70 3.08
CA TYR A 78 -17.04 -7.08 3.12
C TYR A 78 -17.03 -5.81 3.99
N ASN A 79 -17.99 -4.91 3.79
CA ASN A 79 -18.10 -3.67 4.57
C ASN A 79 -18.32 -3.95 6.05
N TRP A 80 -19.17 -4.93 6.37
CA TRP A 80 -19.38 -5.36 7.75
C TRP A 80 -18.10 -5.93 8.38
N LEU A 81 -17.40 -6.82 7.68
CA LEU A 81 -16.12 -7.39 8.13
C LEU A 81 -15.08 -6.29 8.36
N GLN A 82 -15.02 -5.30 7.46
CA GLN A 82 -14.12 -4.16 7.61
C GLN A 82 -14.46 -3.34 8.86
N GLN A 83 -15.74 -3.12 9.16
CA GLN A 83 -16.18 -2.44 10.39
C GLN A 83 -15.82 -3.26 11.64
N GLN A 84 -16.07 -4.57 11.63
CA GLN A 84 -15.74 -5.44 12.75
C GLN A 84 -14.23 -5.45 13.04
N LEU A 85 -13.40 -5.47 12.00
CA LEU A 85 -11.96 -5.38 12.17
C LEU A 85 -11.55 -4.08 12.87
N LYS A 86 -12.12 -2.94 12.45
CA LYS A 86 -11.84 -1.63 13.05
C LYS A 86 -12.23 -1.54 14.53
N LEU A 87 -13.25 -2.29 14.96
CA LEU A 87 -13.68 -2.35 16.36
C LEU A 87 -12.84 -3.32 17.20
N SER A 88 -12.02 -4.17 16.57
CA SER A 88 -11.22 -5.17 17.27
C SER A 88 -10.14 -4.53 18.15
N PRO A 89 -9.99 -4.97 19.41
CA PRO A 89 -8.91 -4.52 20.29
C PRO A 89 -7.51 -4.70 19.69
N ALA A 90 -7.31 -5.77 18.92
CA ALA A 90 -6.03 -6.07 18.30
C ALA A 90 -5.71 -5.10 17.16
N TYR A 91 -6.72 -4.64 16.41
CA TYR A 91 -6.54 -3.61 15.37
C TYR A 91 -6.20 -2.25 16.00
N ASN A 92 -6.89 -1.86 17.07
CA ASN A 92 -6.57 -0.63 17.80
C ASN A 92 -5.14 -0.64 18.36
N LYS A 93 -4.72 -1.78 18.92
CA LYS A 93 -3.35 -1.95 19.42
C LYS A 93 -2.31 -1.90 18.29
N MET A 94 -2.64 -2.44 17.12
CA MET A 94 -1.79 -2.31 15.93
C MET A 94 -1.60 -0.84 15.55
N LEU A 95 -2.70 -0.05 15.53
CA LEU A 95 -2.65 1.39 15.23
C LEU A 95 -1.81 2.17 16.25
N GLU A 96 -1.99 1.89 17.54
CA GLU A 96 -1.21 2.50 18.63
C GLU A 96 0.29 2.24 18.47
N ILE A 97 0.67 0.99 18.20
CA ILE A 97 2.08 0.61 17.96
C ILE A 97 2.63 1.35 16.74
N SER A 98 1.89 1.42 15.62
CA SER A 98 2.33 2.15 14.44
C SER A 98 2.51 3.64 14.71
N ALA A 99 1.60 4.28 15.44
CA ALA A 99 1.74 5.69 15.82
C ALA A 99 2.98 5.93 16.71
N CYS A 100 3.22 5.05 17.69
CA CYS A 100 4.41 5.13 18.54
C CYS A 100 5.71 4.97 17.75
N MET A 101 5.74 4.05 16.77
CA MET A 101 6.89 3.86 15.91
C MET A 101 7.14 5.06 14.99
N GLU A 102 6.08 5.67 14.45
CA GLU A 102 6.19 6.88 13.63
C GLU A 102 6.71 8.08 14.43
N LEU A 103 6.26 8.27 15.67
CA LEU A 103 6.78 9.31 16.56
C LEU A 103 8.26 9.07 16.90
N LYS A 104 8.65 7.81 17.16
CA LYS A 104 10.06 7.46 17.40
C LYS A 104 10.94 7.69 16.18
N ALA A 105 10.43 7.41 14.98
CA ALA A 105 11.13 7.69 13.73
C ALA A 105 11.36 9.20 13.54
N LYS A 106 10.31 10.01 13.73
CA LYS A 106 10.41 11.49 13.66
C LYS A 106 11.36 12.06 14.70
N SER A 107 11.34 11.54 15.93
CA SER A 107 12.30 11.98 16.96
C SER A 107 13.74 11.58 16.62
N ARG A 108 13.95 10.43 15.97
CA ARG A 108 15.29 10.00 15.55
C ARG A 108 15.83 10.88 14.43
N GLU A 109 15.02 11.21 13.43
CA GLU A 109 15.37 12.18 12.39
C GLU A 109 15.63 13.58 12.97
N GLN A 110 14.90 13.97 14.02
CA GLN A 110 15.11 15.23 14.71
C GLN A 110 16.39 15.24 15.56
N VAL A 111 16.78 14.11 16.18
CA VAL A 111 18.04 13.98 16.91
C VAL A 111 19.24 13.89 15.96
N GLU A 112 19.12 13.20 14.82
CA GLU A 112 20.15 13.21 13.75
C GLU A 112 20.34 14.60 13.13
N SER A 113 19.34 15.49 13.20
CA SER A 113 19.47 16.89 12.75
C SER A 113 19.87 17.88 13.84
N THR A 114 19.83 17.50 15.13
CA THR A 114 20.14 18.41 16.24
C THR A 114 21.43 18.04 17.00
N ASP A 115 22.04 16.88 16.70
CA ASP A 115 23.24 16.40 17.43
C ASP A 115 24.40 16.02 16.51
N VAL A 116 24.69 16.87 15.53
CA VAL A 116 26.07 17.24 15.21
C VAL A 116 25.94 18.66 14.66
N GLU A 117 26.47 19.64 15.36
CA GLU A 117 26.96 20.86 14.72
C GLU A 117 28.11 20.41 13.80
N TYR A 118 27.77 19.77 12.67
CA TYR A 118 28.67 19.64 11.55
C TYR A 118 28.88 21.08 11.17
N SER A 119 29.94 21.70 11.69
CA SER A 119 30.53 22.85 11.03
C SER A 119 30.64 22.43 9.57
N GLU A 120 29.83 23.03 8.71
CA GLU A 120 29.83 22.79 7.29
C GLU A 120 31.21 23.19 6.79
N ILE A 121 32.15 22.25 6.84
CA ILE A 121 33.48 22.45 6.29
C ILE A 121 33.25 22.69 4.80
N SER A 122 33.63 23.87 4.33
CA SER A 122 33.49 24.15 2.91
C SER A 122 34.38 23.20 2.12
N PHE A 123 34.00 22.92 0.87
CA PHE A 123 34.84 22.13 -0.04
C PHE A 123 36.28 22.66 -0.12
N GLU A 124 36.46 23.98 -0.02
CA GLU A 124 37.75 24.65 -0.03
C GLU A 124 38.59 24.33 1.22
N GLU A 125 37.94 24.17 2.37
CA GLU A 125 38.56 23.88 3.66
C GLU A 125 39.01 22.42 3.75
N LEU A 126 38.20 21.50 3.21
CA LEU A 126 38.58 20.10 3.00
C LEU A 126 39.85 19.97 2.14
N LEU A 127 39.90 20.68 1.01
CA LEU A 127 41.07 20.69 0.13
C LEU A 127 42.31 21.28 0.81
N ALA A 128 42.14 22.29 1.67
CA ALA A 128 43.24 22.89 2.41
C ALA A 128 43.82 21.91 3.46
N GLN A 129 42.97 21.12 4.11
CA GLN A 129 43.38 20.11 5.07
C GLN A 129 44.13 18.96 4.39
N GLU A 130 43.64 18.46 3.26
CA GLU A 130 44.27 17.37 2.52
C GLU A 130 45.63 17.79 1.92
N LYS A 131 45.79 19.05 1.48
CA LYS A 131 47.10 19.58 1.03
C LYS A 131 48.17 19.63 2.13
N LYS A 132 47.76 19.68 3.39
CA LYS A 132 48.66 19.64 4.56
C LYS A 132 48.98 18.21 4.99
N ASP A 133 48.35 17.20 4.40
CA ASP A 133 48.68 15.81 4.64
C ASP A 133 50.10 15.51 4.11
N SER A 134 50.93 15.00 5.02
CA SER A 134 52.31 14.60 4.73
C SER A 134 52.38 13.44 3.73
N PHE A 135 51.29 12.70 3.56
CA PHE A 135 51.13 11.65 2.55
C PHE A 135 51.36 12.20 1.12
N TRP A 136 50.82 13.37 0.80
CA TRP A 136 50.94 13.98 -0.54
C TRP A 136 52.26 14.74 -0.76
N GLN A 137 52.89 15.24 0.31
CA GLN A 137 54.18 15.94 0.23
C GLN A 137 55.35 14.99 -0.11
N LYS A 138 55.27 13.71 0.28
CA LYS A 138 56.34 12.72 0.03
C LYS A 138 56.51 12.37 -1.46
N ASN A 139 55.45 12.42 -2.26
CA ASN A 139 55.48 12.01 -3.67
C ASN A 139 55.83 13.14 -4.66
N ARG A 140 56.12 14.36 -4.20
CA ARG A 140 56.48 15.49 -5.07
C ARG A 140 57.98 15.61 -5.35
N LYS A 141 58.85 14.90 -4.61
CA LYS A 141 60.33 15.04 -4.72
C LYS A 141 61.01 14.12 -5.73
N SER A 142 60.28 13.27 -6.45
CA SER A 142 60.88 12.22 -7.30
C SER A 142 60.56 12.31 -8.80
N ARG A 143 60.21 13.49 -9.32
CA ARG A 143 60.15 13.74 -10.77
C ARG A 143 60.92 14.98 -11.18
N SER A 144 62.22 14.97 -10.92
CA SER A 144 63.20 15.70 -11.73
C SER A 144 63.68 14.74 -12.82
N CYS A 145 63.10 14.86 -14.01
CA CYS A 145 63.64 14.27 -15.23
C CYS A 145 64.94 15.01 -15.59
N SER A 146 66.08 14.33 -15.51
CA SER A 146 67.32 14.75 -16.15
C SER A 146 67.58 13.77 -17.31
N SER A 147 67.91 14.38 -18.45
CA SER A 147 68.33 13.90 -19.77
C SER A 147 68.74 12.44 -19.94
#